data_AF-A0A7J9YSN5-F1
#
_entry.id   AF-A0A7J9YSN5-F1
#
_cell.length_a   1.000
_cell.length_b   1.000
_cell.length_c   1.000
_cell.angle_alpha   90.00
_cell.angle_beta   90.00
_cell.angle_gamma   90.00
#
_symmetry.space_group_name_H-M   'P 1'
#
loop_
_entity.id
_entity.type
_entity.pdbx_description
1 polymer ?
#
loop_
_entity_poly.entity_id
_entity_poly.type
_entity_poly.pdbx_seq_one_letter_code
_entity_poly.pdbx_strand_id
1 'polypeptide(L)'
;MLTVMPKRYGEDERLRLAQLLEGQGLTLREAARRVGVSASTAWRWQSQGRQAANREQAAAWARRHRARVVARQRDYRRRLAESGHSERRPSWRRH
;
A
#
# COMPACT_ATOMS: atom_id res chain seq x y z
N MET A 1 6.12 -27.61 34.75
CA MET A 1 5.53 -26.47 34.01
C MET A 1 6.24 -26.37 32.67
N LEU A 2 5.60 -26.70 31.56
CA LEU A 2 6.18 -26.56 30.21
C LEU A 2 5.92 -25.13 29.70
N THR A 3 6.97 -24.32 29.63
CA THR A 3 6.92 -22.98 29.04
C THR A 3 6.76 -23.13 27.53
N VAL A 4 5.54 -22.91 27.02
CA VAL A 4 5.28 -22.86 25.57
C VAL A 4 5.94 -21.59 25.03
N MET A 5 7.19 -21.70 24.60
CA MET A 5 7.89 -20.65 23.86
C MET A 5 7.05 -20.32 22.61
N PRO A 6 6.64 -19.06 22.39
CA PRO A 6 5.92 -18.71 21.17
C PRO A 6 6.87 -18.95 19.99
N LYS A 7 6.57 -19.98 19.18
CA LYS A 7 7.26 -20.22 17.91
C LYS A 7 7.12 -18.97 17.06
N ARG A 8 8.14 -18.11 17.09
CA ARG A 8 8.34 -17.07 16.08
C ARG A 8 8.69 -17.82 14.81
N TYR A 9 7.66 -18.22 14.08
CA TYR A 9 7.85 -18.63 12.70
C TYR A 9 8.53 -17.46 11.98
N GLY A 10 9.73 -17.73 11.48
CA GLY A 10 10.61 -16.75 10.88
C GLY A 10 10.11 -16.23 9.55
N GLU A 11 10.80 -15.21 9.05
CA GLU A 11 10.60 -14.67 7.71
C GLU A 11 10.92 -15.73 6.65
N ASP A 12 11.87 -16.62 6.94
CA ASP A 12 12.29 -17.74 6.09
C ASP A 12 11.15 -18.73 5.78
N GLU A 13 10.33 -19.09 6.77
CA GLU A 13 9.20 -20.00 6.55
C GLU A 13 8.12 -19.34 5.69
N ARG A 14 7.93 -18.02 5.81
CA ARG A 14 7.01 -17.26 4.96
C ARG A 14 7.51 -17.22 3.51
N LEU A 15 8.80 -16.99 3.34
CA LEU A 15 9.47 -16.98 2.03
C LEU A 15 9.38 -18.36 1.36
N ARG A 16 9.68 -19.43 2.08
CA ARG A 16 9.55 -20.81 1.56
C ARG A 16 8.11 -21.16 1.20
N LEU A 17 7.14 -20.73 2.01
CA LEU A 17 5.71 -20.94 1.69
C LEU A 17 5.34 -20.22 0.39
N ALA A 18 5.75 -18.96 0.22
CA ALA A 18 5.48 -18.19 -0.99
C ALA A 18 6.09 -18.85 -2.24
N GLN A 19 7.36 -19.28 -2.17
CA GLN A 19 8.02 -19.98 -3.27
C GLN A 19 7.32 -21.29 -3.66
N LEU A 20 6.84 -22.06 -2.68
CA LEU A 20 6.10 -23.31 -2.95
C LEU A 20 4.75 -23.05 -3.62
N LEU A 21 4.07 -21.96 -3.25
CA LEU A 21 2.79 -21.57 -3.85
C LEU A 21 2.95 -21.08 -5.29
N GLU A 22 3.96 -20.25 -5.57
CA GLU A 22 4.18 -19.68 -6.90
C GLU A 22 4.89 -20.64 -7.86
N GLY A 23 5.87 -21.41 -7.37
CA GLY A 23 6.74 -22.22 -8.21
C GLY A 23 6.24 -23.63 -8.51
N GLN A 24 5.35 -24.20 -7.67
CA GLN A 24 4.93 -25.61 -7.81
C GLN A 24 3.42 -25.80 -7.93
N GLY A 25 2.63 -24.72 -7.96
CA GLY A 25 1.17 -24.79 -8.04
C GLY A 25 0.52 -25.54 -6.89
N LEU A 26 1.23 -25.71 -5.76
CA LEU A 26 0.75 -26.46 -4.61
C LEU A 26 -0.41 -25.72 -3.96
N THR A 27 -1.33 -26.50 -3.38
CA THR A 27 -2.35 -25.90 -2.53
C THR A 27 -1.72 -25.36 -1.25
N LEU A 28 -2.34 -24.33 -0.67
CA LEU A 28 -1.89 -23.72 0.59
C LEU A 28 -1.67 -24.74 1.71
N ARG A 29 -2.50 -25.79 1.76
CA ARG A 29 -2.43 -26.85 2.77
C ARG A 29 -1.21 -27.75 2.56
N GLU A 30 -0.84 -28.04 1.32
CA GLU A 30 0.34 -28.84 0.98
C GLU A 30 1.63 -28.05 1.21
N ALA A 31 1.65 -26.79 0.78
CA ALA A 31 2.76 -25.89 1.06
C ALA A 31 2.97 -25.73 2.57
N ALA A 32 1.90 -25.51 3.34
CA ALA A 32 1.97 -25.41 4.81
C ALA A 32 2.55 -26.68 5.45
N ARG A 33 2.10 -27.86 5.00
CA ARG A 33 2.66 -29.14 5.46
C ARG A 33 4.16 -29.27 5.17
N ARG A 34 4.62 -28.87 3.98
CA ARG A 34 6.04 -28.95 3.60
C ARG A 34 6.92 -28.00 4.39
N VAL A 35 6.40 -26.83 4.75
CA VAL A 35 7.10 -25.85 5.59
C VAL A 35 7.03 -26.21 7.08
N GLY A 36 6.12 -27.10 7.48
CA GLY A 36 5.95 -27.52 8.87
C GLY A 36 5.08 -26.57 9.71
N VAL A 37 4.16 -25.86 9.05
CA VAL A 37 3.22 -24.91 9.69
C VAL A 37 1.78 -25.38 9.53
N SER A 38 0.90 -24.94 10.43
CA SER A 38 -0.53 -25.22 10.27
C SER A 38 -1.10 -24.44 9.09
N ALA A 39 -2.10 -25.02 8.42
CA ALA A 39 -2.80 -24.37 7.32
C ALA A 39 -3.41 -23.02 7.73
N SER A 40 -3.90 -22.90 8.97
CA SER A 40 -4.42 -21.63 9.53
C SER A 40 -3.33 -20.56 9.64
N THR A 41 -2.10 -20.95 10.01
CA THR A 41 -0.96 -20.03 10.07
C THR A 41 -0.57 -19.55 8.67
N ALA A 42 -0.48 -20.49 7.72
CA ALA A 42 -0.21 -20.18 6.31
C ALA A 42 -1.30 -19.26 5.71
N TRP A 43 -2.57 -19.51 6.00
CA TRP A 43 -3.69 -18.67 5.58
C TRP A 43 -3.58 -17.26 6.15
N ARG A 44 -3.24 -17.13 7.44
CA ARG A 44 -3.06 -15.83 8.08
C ARG A 44 -1.94 -15.03 7.41
N TRP A 45 -0.80 -15.67 7.10
CA TRP A 45 0.30 -15.01 6.39
C TRP A 45 -0.10 -14.59 4.98
N GLN A 46 -0.78 -15.45 4.24
CA GLN A 46 -1.24 -15.13 2.88
C GLN A 46 -2.21 -13.95 2.89
N SER A 47 -3.17 -13.94 3.83
CA SER A 47 -4.12 -12.85 4.01
C SER A 47 -3.42 -11.54 4.39
N GLN A 48 -2.44 -11.59 5.29
CA GLN A 48 -1.64 -10.41 5.66
C GLN A 48 -0.82 -9.86 4.47
N GLY A 49 -0.23 -10.74 3.66
CA GLY A 49 0.47 -10.36 2.43
C GLY A 49 -0.44 -9.66 1.43
N ARG A 50 -1.63 -10.21 1.16
CA ARG A 50 -2.63 -9.57 0.28
C ARG A 50 -3.07 -8.21 0.81
N GLN A 51 -3.29 -8.08 2.12
CA GLN A 51 -3.64 -6.81 2.74
C GLN A 51 -2.51 -5.76 2.65
N ALA A 52 -1.26 -6.18 2.76
CA ALA A 52 -0.11 -5.28 2.57
C ALA A 52 -0.04 -4.80 1.12
N ALA A 53 -0.15 -5.71 0.14
CA ALA A 53 -0.16 -5.37 -1.28
C ALA A 53 -1.33 -4.43 -1.64
N ASN A 54 -2.53 -4.68 -1.10
CA ASN A 54 -3.69 -3.82 -1.33
C ASN A 54 -3.47 -2.41 -0.75
N ARG A 55 -2.90 -2.31 0.47
CA ARG A 55 -2.56 -1.02 1.07
C ARG A 55 -1.54 -0.25 0.25
N GLU A 56 -0.53 -0.93 -0.29
CA GLU A 56 0.47 -0.31 -1.17
C GLU A 56 -0.16 0.21 -2.47
N GLN A 57 -1.02 -0.58 -3.10
CA GLN A 57 -1.76 -0.18 -4.30
C GLN A 57 -2.66 1.04 -4.03
N ALA A 58 -3.38 1.04 -2.91
CA ALA A 58 -4.19 2.19 -2.49
C ALA A 58 -3.33 3.44 -2.26
N ALA A 59 -2.17 3.29 -1.63
CA ALA A 59 -1.22 4.40 -1.44
C ALA A 59 -0.65 4.90 -2.76
N ALA A 60 -0.33 4.01 -3.70
CA ALA A 60 0.12 4.36 -5.04
C ALA A 60 -0.96 5.15 -5.81
N TRP A 61 -2.21 4.69 -5.74
CA TRP A 61 -3.36 5.41 -6.29
C TRP A 61 -3.51 6.80 -5.67
N ALA A 62 -3.43 6.92 -4.35
CA ALA A 62 -3.55 8.19 -3.64
C ALA A 62 -2.42 9.18 -4.03
N ARG A 63 -1.18 8.70 -4.16
CA ARG A 63 -0.04 9.51 -4.64
C ARG A 63 -0.30 10.05 -6.04
N ARG A 64 -0.74 9.20 -6.98
CA ARG A 64 -1.08 9.60 -8.35
C ARG A 64 -2.21 10.61 -8.37
N HIS A 65 -3.25 10.37 -7.58
CA HIS A 65 -4.40 11.28 -7.50
C HIS A 65 -3.97 12.65 -6.97
N ARG A 66 -3.19 12.70 -5.88
CA ARG A 66 -2.66 13.94 -5.32
C ARG A 66 -1.80 14.70 -6.33
N ALA A 67 -0.93 14.02 -7.06
CA ALA A 67 -0.10 14.65 -8.09
C ALA A 67 -0.96 15.31 -9.19
N ARG A 68 -2.04 14.65 -9.62
CA ARG A 68 -3.00 15.22 -10.60
C ARG A 68 -3.71 16.45 -10.05
N VAL A 69 -4.16 16.42 -8.80
CA VAL A 69 -4.81 17.56 -8.16
C VAL A 69 -3.86 18.74 -8.04
N VAL A 70 -2.62 18.51 -7.63
CA VAL A 70 -1.59 19.54 -7.52
C VAL A 70 -1.25 20.13 -8.89
N ALA A 71 -1.08 19.30 -9.92
CA ALA A 71 -0.83 19.76 -11.28
C ALA A 71 -1.97 20.66 -11.77
N ARG A 72 -3.23 20.21 -11.61
CA ARG A 72 -4.42 20.99 -11.95
C ARG A 72 -4.45 22.34 -11.23
N GLN A 73 -4.09 22.37 -9.95
CA GLN A 73 -4.06 23.60 -9.16
C GLN A 73 -2.95 24.55 -9.62
N ARG A 74 -1.77 24.02 -9.99
CA ARG A 74 -0.68 24.82 -10.57
C ARG A 74 -1.09 25.40 -11.92
N ASP A 75 -1.72 24.62 -12.79
CA ASP A 75 -2.20 25.10 -14.09
C ASP A 75 -3.29 26.16 -13.95
N TYR A 76 -4.16 26.02 -12.95
CA TYR A 76 -5.14 27.06 -12.63
C TYR A 76 -4.47 28.36 -12.18
N ARG A 77 -3.52 28.28 -11.24
CA ARG A 77 -2.75 29.46 -10.78
C ARG A 77 -1.97 30.11 -11.92
N ARG A 78 -1.34 29.32 -12.78
CA ARG A 78 -0.63 29.79 -13.97
C ARG A 78 -1.57 30.56 -14.89
N ARG A 79 -2.73 29.99 -15.21
CA ARG A 79 -3.74 30.66 -16.03
C ARG A 79 -4.25 31.95 -15.41
N LEU A 80 -4.46 32.00 -14.09
CA LEU A 80 -4.84 33.24 -13.41
C LEU A 80 -3.76 34.34 -13.56
N ALA A 81 -2.48 33.97 -13.44
CA ALA A 81 -1.38 34.90 -13.64
C ALA A 81 -1.28 35.38 -15.10
N GLU A 82 -1.46 34.47 -16.07
CA GLU A 82 -1.43 34.77 -17.52
C GLU A 82 -2.64 35.59 -17.97
N SER A 83 -3.80 35.43 -17.33
CA SER A 83 -5.03 36.17 -17.65
C SER A 83 -4.98 37.63 -17.22
N GLY A 84 -3.86 38.09 -16.61
CA GLY A 84 -3.70 39.48 -16.22
C GLY A 84 -4.74 39.95 -15.21
N HIS A 85 -5.29 39.04 -14.40
CA HIS A 85 -6.12 39.41 -13.26
C HIS A 85 -5.22 40.04 -12.18
N SER A 86 -4.74 41.26 -12.46
CA SER A 86 -4.34 42.19 -11.42
C SER A 86 -5.59 42.37 -10.59
N GLU A 87 -5.54 41.90 -9.35
CA GLU A 87 -6.48 42.24 -8.31
C GLU A 87 -6.57 43.77 -8.29
N ARG A 88 -7.56 44.32 -9.01
CA ARG A 88 -7.91 45.73 -8.91
C ARG A 88 -8.36 45.85 -7.47
N ARG A 89 -7.43 46.24 -6.60
CA ARG A 89 -7.70 46.60 -5.21
C ARG A 89 -8.98 47.42 -5.24
N PRO A 90 -10.05 46.99 -4.54
CA PRO A 90 -11.27 47.75 -4.53
C PRO A 90 -10.99 49.19 -4.12
N SER A 91 -11.54 50.15 -4.86
CA SER A 91 -11.26 51.59 -4.72
C SER A 91 -11.60 52.16 -3.34
N TRP A 92 -12.29 51.42 -2.48
CA TRP A 92 -12.57 51.78 -1.08
C TRP A 92 -11.39 51.62 -0.12
N ARG A 93 -10.21 51.17 -0.57
CA ARG A 93 -8.93 51.23 0.19
C ARG A 93 -8.00 52.37 -0.28
N ARG A 94 -8.53 53.57 -0.50
CA ARG A 94 -7.72 54.80 -0.53
C ARG A 94 -8.41 55.83 0.36
N HIS A 95 -7.89 55.97 1.57
CA HIS A 95 -8.11 57.14 2.42
C HIS A 95 -7.04 58.18 2.10
#